data_AF-A0A0N5B4J4-F1
#
_entry.id   AF-A0A0N5B4J4-F1
#
_cell.length_a   1.000
_cell.length_b   1.000
_cell.length_c   1.000
_cell.angle_alpha   90.00
_cell.angle_beta   90.00
_cell.angle_gamma   90.00
#
_symmetry.space_group_name_H-M   'P 1'
#
loop_
_entity.id
_entity.type
_entity.pdbx_description
1 polymer ?
#
loop_
_entity_poly.entity_id
_entity_poly.type
_entity_poly.pdbx_seq_one_letter_code
_entity_poly.pdbx_strand_id
1 'polypeptide(L)'
;MNSLDTFILIVMFINFSFGYKTDCTQDMGRPCTIYLTPHEDAYQELFLSSVDYMNKVVHDIGLMENETNRDVIEKENENIKKFVGEDEIVS
;
A
#
# COMPACT_ATOMS: atom_id res chain seq x y z
N MET A 1 19.08 -16.95 -29.38
CA MET A 1 17.93 -16.78 -28.45
C MET A 1 17.00 -17.95 -28.70
N ASN A 2 17.07 -18.99 -27.87
CA ASN A 2 16.28 -20.20 -28.08
C ASN A 2 14.83 -19.96 -27.64
N SER A 3 13.88 -20.62 -28.32
CA SER A 3 12.43 -20.53 -27.99
C SER A 3 12.14 -20.77 -26.50
N LEU A 4 12.92 -21.67 -25.87
CA LEU A 4 12.88 -21.97 -24.44
C LEU A 4 13.25 -20.76 -23.56
N ASP A 5 14.30 -20.01 -23.91
CA ASP A 5 14.74 -18.84 -23.15
C ASP A 5 13.68 -17.74 -23.21
N THR A 6 13.09 -17.53 -24.38
CA THR A 6 12.01 -16.55 -24.56
C THR A 6 10.78 -16.92 -23.72
N PHE A 7 10.44 -18.21 -23.64
CA PHE A 7 9.33 -18.70 -22.83
C PHE A 7 9.57 -18.51 -21.33
N ILE A 8 10.78 -18.82 -20.84
CA ILE A 8 11.18 -18.61 -19.44
C ILE A 8 11.13 -17.11 -19.08
N LEU A 9 11.62 -16.24 -19.96
CA LEU A 9 11.53 -14.79 -19.77
C LEU A 9 10.08 -14.32 -19.68
N ILE A 10 9.20 -14.77 -20.57
CA ILE A 10 7.77 -14.41 -20.54
C ILE A 10 7.10 -14.88 -19.25
N VAL A 11 7.37 -16.11 -18.81
CA VAL A 11 6.83 -16.64 -17.54
C VAL A 11 7.34 -15.82 -16.36
N MET A 12 8.63 -15.45 -16.32
CA MET A 12 9.12 -14.51 -15.33
C MET A 12 8.34 -13.19 -15.39
N PHE A 13 8.30 -12.51 -16.54
CA PHE A 13 7.63 -11.21 -16.66
C PHE A 13 6.15 -11.22 -16.27
N ILE A 14 5.41 -12.30 -16.54
CA ILE A 14 4.00 -12.44 -16.12
C ILE A 14 3.89 -12.57 -14.60
N ASN A 15 4.82 -13.28 -13.95
CA ASN A 15 4.89 -13.37 -12.48
C ASN A 15 5.45 -12.09 -11.84
N PHE A 16 6.19 -11.28 -12.60
CA PHE A 16 6.68 -9.95 -12.19
C PHE A 16 5.66 -8.82 -12.42
N SER A 17 4.37 -9.11 -12.57
CA SER A 17 3.33 -8.09 -12.44
C SER A 17 3.20 -7.63 -10.98
N PHE A 18 4.22 -6.94 -10.49
CA PHE A 18 4.25 -6.25 -9.21
C PHE A 18 3.43 -4.99 -9.33
N GLY A 19 2.17 -5.08 -8.94
CA GLY A 19 1.27 -3.94 -8.81
C GLY A 19 0.55 -4.03 -7.49
N TYR A 20 0.26 -2.88 -6.87
CA TYR A 20 -0.55 -2.84 -5.67
C TYR A 20 -1.93 -3.41 -5.97
N LYS A 21 -2.48 -4.14 -5.01
CA LYS A 21 -3.87 -4.57 -5.11
C LYS A 21 -4.74 -3.31 -5.11
N THR A 22 -5.53 -3.13 -6.16
CA THR A 22 -6.35 -1.94 -6.32
C THR A 22 -7.65 -2.25 -7.04
N ASP A 23 -8.67 -1.43 -6.80
CA ASP A 23 -9.93 -1.40 -7.56
C ASP A 23 -9.93 -0.33 -8.67
N CYS A 24 -8.80 0.35 -8.91
CA CYS A 24 -8.70 1.39 -9.94
C CYS A 24 -9.00 0.80 -11.33
N THR A 25 -10.04 1.34 -11.98
CA THR A 25 -10.29 1.11 -13.41
C THR A 25 -9.48 2.09 -14.25
N GLN A 26 -9.33 1.83 -15.56
CA GLN A 26 -8.64 2.76 -16.49
C GLN A 26 -9.26 4.16 -16.54
N ASP A 27 -10.49 4.32 -16.04
CA ASP A 27 -11.18 5.59 -15.95
C ASP A 27 -10.71 6.37 -14.69
N MET A 28 -9.61 7.12 -14.83
CA MET A 28 -8.94 7.87 -13.76
C MET A 28 -9.78 9.03 -13.17
N GLY A 29 -11.00 9.25 -13.68
CA GLY A 29 -11.92 10.28 -13.17
C GLY A 29 -12.68 9.87 -11.91
N ARG A 30 -12.52 8.64 -11.42
CA ARG A 30 -13.21 8.13 -10.23
C ARG A 30 -12.24 7.85 -9.09
N PRO A 31 -12.61 8.14 -7.82
CA PRO A 31 -11.84 7.69 -6.68
C PRO A 31 -11.65 6.17 -6.74
N CYS A 32 -10.44 5.73 -6.44
CA CYS A 32 -10.14 4.31 -6.30
C CYS A 32 -9.34 4.05 -5.02
N THR A 33 -9.41 2.81 -4.59
CA THR A 33 -8.81 2.27 -3.38
C THR A 33 -7.55 1.51 -3.74
N ILE A 34 -6.46 1.86 -3.06
CA ILE A 34 -5.23 1.07 -3.04
C ILE A 34 -5.25 0.28 -1.73
N TYR A 35 -5.08 -1.03 -1.82
CA TYR A 35 -5.01 -1.91 -0.67
C TYR A 35 -3.54 -2.23 -0.40
N LEU A 36 -3.08 -1.88 0.79
CA LEU A 36 -1.73 -2.15 1.26
C LEU A 36 -1.78 -3.09 2.47
N THR A 37 -0.77 -3.93 2.57
CA THR A 37 -0.50 -4.82 3.70
C THR A 37 0.64 -4.24 4.54
N PRO A 38 0.73 -4.57 5.83
CA PRO A 38 1.80 -4.07 6.69
C PRO A 38 3.21 -4.47 6.21
N HIS A 39 3.33 -5.56 5.45
CA HIS A 39 4.61 -6.04 4.93
C HIS A 39 5.09 -5.32 3.67
N GLU A 40 4.23 -4.58 2.97
CA GLU A 40 4.63 -3.89 1.75
C GLU A 40 5.42 -2.61 2.09
N ASP A 41 6.56 -2.41 1.41
CA ASP A 41 7.37 -1.18 1.51
C ASP A 41 6.54 0.08 1.23
N ALA A 42 5.52 -0.03 0.38
CA ALA A 42 4.61 1.07 0.11
C ALA A 42 3.80 1.51 1.34
N TYR A 43 3.49 0.60 2.26
CA TYR A 43 2.92 0.96 3.55
C TYR A 43 4.01 1.48 4.48
N GLN A 44 5.08 0.71 4.70
CA GLN A 44 6.11 0.99 5.71
C GLN A 44 6.94 2.24 5.41
N GLU A 45 7.38 2.41 4.17
CA GLU A 45 8.35 3.43 3.78
C GLU A 45 7.71 4.61 3.05
N LEU A 46 6.66 4.38 2.25
CA LEU A 46 6.03 5.46 1.48
C LEU A 46 4.85 6.09 2.21
N PHE A 47 3.80 5.31 2.52
CA PHE A 47 2.60 5.83 3.16
C PHE A 47 2.90 6.32 4.58
N LEU A 48 3.57 5.51 5.41
CA LEU A 48 3.89 5.99 6.74
C LEU A 48 4.78 7.21 6.64
N SER A 49 5.85 7.27 5.83
CA SER A 49 6.71 8.47 5.80
C SER A 49 6.00 9.76 5.39
N SER A 50 4.91 9.69 4.61
CA SER A 50 4.13 10.87 4.24
C SER A 50 3.17 11.36 5.33
N VAL A 51 2.81 10.52 6.31
CA VAL A 51 1.99 10.95 7.46
C VAL A 51 2.83 11.75 8.45
N ASP A 52 2.31 12.90 8.89
CA ASP A 52 2.97 13.77 9.86
C ASP A 52 3.35 13.00 11.14
N TYR A 53 4.56 13.28 11.64
CA TYR A 53 5.11 12.57 12.80
C TYR A 53 4.25 12.73 14.05
N MET A 54 3.71 13.93 14.31
CA MET A 54 2.89 14.16 15.50
C MET A 54 1.59 13.38 15.41
N ASN A 55 0.99 13.28 14.22
CA ASN A 55 -0.22 12.49 14.04
C ASN A 55 0.01 11.00 14.24
N LYS A 56 1.13 10.45 13.75
CA LYS A 56 1.48 9.06 14.04
C LYS A 56 1.54 8.76 15.53
N VAL A 57 2.23 9.62 16.27
CA VAL A 57 2.45 9.41 17.69
C VAL A 57 1.18 9.62 18.51
N VAL A 58 0.42 10.68 18.21
CA VAL A 58 -0.79 11.03 18.98
C VAL A 58 -1.95 10.08 18.68
N HIS A 59 -2.06 9.61 17.44
CA HIS A 59 -3.17 8.78 16.98
C HIS A 59 -2.82 7.30 16.82
N ASP A 60 -1.60 6.89 17.19
CA ASP A 60 -1.17 5.48 17.15
C ASP A 60 -1.32 4.92 15.71
N ILE A 61 -0.80 5.67 14.72
CA ILE A 61 -0.80 5.30 13.30
C ILE A 61 0.52 4.61 12.97
N GLY A 62 0.42 3.37 12.51
CA GLY A 62 1.54 2.56 12.08
C GLY A 62 1.44 1.13 12.60
N LEU A 63 1.34 0.19 11.67
CA LEU A 63 1.40 -1.24 11.95
C LEU A 63 2.84 -1.74 11.86
N MET A 64 3.18 -2.71 12.71
CA MET A 64 4.40 -3.49 12.56
C MET A 64 4.34 -4.29 11.25
N GLU A 65 5.48 -4.49 10.61
CA GLU A 65 5.60 -5.17 9.31
C GLU A 65 4.93 -6.56 9.28
N ASN A 66 4.95 -7.26 10.41
CA ASN A 66 4.41 -8.60 10.58
C ASN A 66 3.03 -8.62 11.28
N GLU A 67 2.33 -7.49 11.36
CA GLU A 67 1.02 -7.44 12.01
C GLU A 67 -0.02 -8.24 11.20
N THR A 68 -0.75 -9.10 11.90
CA THR A 68 -1.76 -10.00 11.33
C THR A 68 -3.06 -10.00 12.13
N ASN A 69 -3.07 -9.36 13.30
CA ASN A 69 -4.24 -9.25 14.14
C ASN A 69 -5.27 -8.33 13.48
N ARG A 70 -6.41 -8.92 13.16
CA ARG A 70 -7.52 -8.24 12.49
C ARG A 70 -8.01 -7.02 13.25
N ASP A 71 -8.16 -7.09 14.57
CA ASP A 71 -8.73 -5.99 15.36
C ASP A 71 -7.78 -4.78 15.37
N VAL A 72 -6.45 -5.05 15.38
CA VAL A 72 -5.41 -4.02 15.30
C VAL A 72 -5.43 -3.36 13.92
N ILE A 73 -5.52 -4.17 12.86
CA ILE A 73 -5.62 -3.68 11.47
C ILE A 73 -6.90 -2.87 11.25
N GLU A 74 -8.03 -3.29 11.81
CA GLU A 74 -9.29 -2.55 11.70
C GLU A 74 -9.19 -1.20 12.42
N LYS A 75 -8.64 -1.17 13.64
CA LYS A 75 -8.40 0.08 14.38
C LYS A 75 -7.48 1.04 13.62
N GLU A 76 -6.39 0.53 13.05
CA GLU A 76 -5.48 1.33 12.23
C GLU A 76 -6.21 1.96 11.03
N ASN A 77 -7.02 1.18 10.31
CA ASN A 77 -7.79 1.69 9.18
C ASN A 77 -8.77 2.78 9.59
N GLU A 78 -9.36 2.70 10.78
CA GLU A 78 -10.22 3.75 11.34
C GLU A 78 -9.41 5.00 11.68
N ASN A 79 -8.24 4.84 12.30
CA ASN A 79 -7.33 5.93 12.63
C ASN A 79 -6.87 6.67 11.37
N ILE A 80 -6.40 5.94 10.36
CA ILE A 80 -5.97 6.50 9.06
C ILE A 80 -7.10 7.32 8.45
N LYS A 81 -8.32 6.76 8.33
CA LYS A 81 -9.47 7.47 7.74
C LYS A 81 -9.87 8.74 8.48
N LYS A 82 -9.65 8.77 9.80
CA LYS A 82 -10.09 9.86 10.66
C LYS A 82 -9.07 10.99 10.76
N PHE A 83 -7.79 10.64 10.73
CA PHE A 83 -6.70 11.56 11.06
C PHE A 83 -5.76 11.84 9.88
N VAL A 84 -5.67 10.95 8.89
CA VAL A 84 -4.86 11.18 7.68
C VAL A 84 -5.78 11.73 6.58
N GLY A 85 -5.93 13.05 6.54
CA GLY A 85 -6.74 13.79 5.55
C GLY A 85 -5.93 14.36 4.37
N GLU A 86 -6.61 14.99 3.41
CA GLU A 86 -5.99 15.60 2.20
C GLU A 86 -4.88 16.62 2.51
N ASP A 87 -4.89 17.21 3.70
CA ASP A 87 -3.93 18.24 4.13
C ASP A 87 -2.58 17.66 4.60
N GLU A 88 -2.47 16.33 4.75
CA GLU A 88 -1.30 15.65 5.32
C GLU A 88 -0.41 14.95 4.31
N ILE A 89 -0.85 14.76 3.07
CA ILE A 89 0.04 14.31 1.99
C ILE A 89 0.81 15.52 1.50
N VAL A 90 1.85 15.91 2.24
CA VAL A 90 2.72 17.01 1.86
C VAL A 90 3.50 16.61 0.60
N SER A 91 3.18 17.28 -0.50
CA SER A 91 3.94 17.24 -1.76
C SER A 91 5.36 17.76 -1.61
#